data_AF-A0A352SH78-F1
#
_entry.id   AF-A0A352SH78-F1
#
_cell.length_a   1.000
_cell.length_b   1.000
_cell.length_c   1.000
_cell.angle_alpha   90.00
_cell.angle_beta   90.00
_cell.angle_gamma   90.00
#
_symmetry.space_group_name_H-M   'P 1'
#
loop_
_entity.id
_entity.type
_entity.pdbx_description
1 polymer ?
#
loop_
_entity_poly.entity_id
_entity_poly.type
_entity_poly.pdbx_seq_one_letter_code
_entity_poly.pdbx_strand_id
1 'polypeptide(L)'
;CMLQNGAKYVYAIDVGTNQLAWSLRQDERVCSMEKTNIRYVTPDDIGELVDFVSIDVAFISLTKVLEPVKALMKENAQIVCLIKPQFEAGREQVGKKGVVREPRVHEEVIQMVMNYALSLGFHILGIDHSPIRGPEGNIEYLLYMENDNREPVTIDEKQKEAVKELVAHAHEVL
;
A
#
# COMPACT_ATOMS: atom_id res chain seq x y z
N CYS A 1 9.63 7.90 9.26
CA CYS A 1 10.20 8.71 8.14
C CYS A 1 11.40 7.96 7.56
N MET A 2 11.44 7.67 6.26
CA MET A 2 12.55 6.89 5.65
C MET A 2 13.91 7.56 5.80
N LEU A 3 13.98 8.88 5.64
CA LEU A 3 15.23 9.65 5.81
C LEU A 3 15.82 9.52 7.22
N GLN A 4 14.96 9.51 8.24
CA GLN A 4 15.38 9.30 9.64
C GLN A 4 15.88 7.87 9.88
N ASN A 5 15.50 6.92 9.03
CA ASN A 5 15.95 5.53 9.06
C ASN A 5 17.09 5.26 8.07
N GLY A 6 17.76 6.31 7.56
CA GLY A 6 18.97 6.16 6.76
C GLY A 6 18.75 5.94 5.27
N ALA A 7 17.56 6.21 4.73
CA ALA A 7 17.35 6.20 3.29
C ALA A 7 18.35 7.14 2.59
N LYS A 8 19.06 6.61 1.60
CA LYS A 8 20.06 7.37 0.83
C LYS A 8 19.41 8.38 -0.12
N TYR A 9 18.27 8.00 -0.70
CA TYR A 9 17.50 8.82 -1.61
C TYR A 9 16.02 8.43 -1.55
N VAL A 10 15.11 9.37 -1.77
CA VAL A 10 13.66 9.17 -1.70
C VAL A 10 12.98 9.89 -2.87
N TYR A 11 12.27 9.13 -3.71
CA TYR A 11 11.33 9.68 -4.68
C TYR A 11 9.97 9.87 -4.01
N ALA A 12 9.56 11.12 -3.77
CA ALA A 12 8.30 11.48 -3.15
C ALA A 12 7.27 11.83 -4.23
N ILE A 13 6.45 10.84 -4.61
CA ILE A 13 5.48 10.93 -5.71
C ILE A 13 4.09 11.24 -5.17
N ASP A 14 3.46 12.30 -5.70
CA ASP A 14 2.12 12.72 -5.30
C ASP A 14 1.36 13.34 -6.49
N VAL A 15 0.04 13.09 -6.58
CA VAL A 15 -0.82 13.69 -7.62
C VAL A 15 -1.21 15.14 -7.31
N GLY A 16 -1.09 15.55 -6.05
CA GLY A 16 -1.39 16.88 -5.54
C GLY A 16 -0.31 17.91 -5.85
N THR A 17 -0.39 19.05 -5.17
CA THR A 17 0.55 20.16 -5.34
C THR A 17 0.83 20.79 -3.98
N ASN A 18 2.10 21.16 -3.73
CA ASN A 18 2.54 21.78 -2.48
C ASN A 18 2.15 20.98 -1.22
N GLN A 19 2.17 19.65 -1.30
CA GLN A 19 1.86 18.76 -0.18
C GLN A 19 3.11 18.46 0.66
N LEU A 20 4.26 18.32 0.00
CA LEU A 20 5.50 17.98 0.70
C LEU A 20 5.99 19.17 1.53
N ALA A 21 6.20 18.92 2.83
CA ALA A 21 6.70 19.91 3.78
C ALA A 21 8.01 20.55 3.27
N TRP A 22 8.13 21.87 3.46
CA TRP A 22 9.25 22.65 2.89
C TRP A 22 10.63 22.09 3.27
N SER A 23 10.82 21.65 4.52
CA SER A 23 12.07 21.05 4.98
C SER A 23 12.44 19.77 4.25
N LEU A 24 11.46 18.94 3.87
CA LEU A 24 11.69 17.72 3.09
C LEU A 24 11.96 18.03 1.62
N ARG A 25 11.27 19.04 1.07
CA ARG A 25 11.48 19.49 -0.31
C ARG A 25 12.89 20.04 -0.55
N GLN A 26 13.52 20.59 0.49
CA GLN A 26 14.88 21.12 0.42
C GLN A 26 15.97 20.09 0.78
N ASP A 27 15.60 18.88 1.24
CA ASP A 27 16.58 17.83 1.54
C ASP A 27 17.14 17.29 0.23
N GLU A 28 18.47 17.32 0.06
CA GLU A 28 19.17 16.89 -1.16
C GLU A 28 18.94 15.41 -1.50
N ARG A 29 18.49 14.61 -0.53
CA ARG A 29 18.16 13.20 -0.70
C ARG A 29 16.73 12.97 -1.16
N VAL A 30 15.96 14.03 -1.43
CA VAL A 30 14.54 13.92 -1.81
C VAL A 30 14.32 14.48 -3.21
N CYS A 31 13.79 13.63 -4.10
CA CYS A 31 13.20 14.06 -5.37
C CYS A 31 11.69 14.21 -5.19
N SER A 32 11.19 15.45 -5.18
CA SER A 32 9.75 15.71 -5.14
C SER A 32 9.15 15.63 -6.54
N MET A 33 8.29 14.64 -6.77
CA MET A 33 7.55 14.40 -8.01
C MET A 33 6.06 14.69 -7.76
N GLU A 34 5.72 15.96 -7.55
CA GLU A 34 4.33 16.40 -7.42
C GLU A 34 3.63 16.53 -8.79
N LYS A 35 2.29 16.49 -8.78
CA LYS A 35 1.45 16.41 -9.98
C LYS A 35 1.76 15.17 -10.84
N THR A 36 2.30 14.12 -10.22
CA THR A 36 2.68 12.89 -10.89
C THR A 36 1.78 11.75 -10.43
N ASN A 37 1.14 11.08 -11.39
CA ASN A 37 0.37 9.88 -11.11
C ASN A 37 1.30 8.67 -11.24
N ILE A 38 1.51 7.95 -10.13
CA ILE A 38 2.38 6.77 -10.05
C ILE A 38 2.11 5.72 -11.13
N ARG A 39 0.87 5.63 -11.62
CA ARG A 39 0.46 4.70 -12.67
C ARG A 39 1.16 4.89 -14.02
N TYR A 40 1.74 6.07 -14.23
CA TYR A 40 2.40 6.44 -15.48
C TYR A 40 3.90 6.66 -15.31
N VAL A 41 4.43 6.46 -14.09
CA VAL A 41 5.86 6.57 -13.82
C VAL A 41 6.55 5.32 -14.34
N THR A 42 7.65 5.54 -15.04
CA THR A 42 8.48 4.51 -15.65
C THR A 42 9.87 4.49 -15.02
N PRO A 43 10.66 3.42 -15.20
CA PRO A 43 12.04 3.38 -14.72
C PRO A 43 12.89 4.56 -15.23
N ASP A 44 12.62 5.04 -16.44
CA ASP A 44 13.33 6.18 -17.05
C ASP A 44 13.06 7.51 -16.29
N ASP A 45 11.91 7.64 -15.63
CA ASP A 45 11.56 8.85 -14.87
C ASP A 45 12.30 8.94 -13.52
N ILE A 46 12.73 7.79 -12.96
CA ILE A 46 13.42 7.73 -11.67
C ILE A 46 14.92 7.43 -11.82
N GLY A 47 15.36 6.90 -12.96
CA GLY A 47 16.76 6.66 -13.31
C GLY A 47 17.40 5.45 -12.61
N GLU A 48 17.02 5.13 -11.39
CA GLU A 48 17.42 3.90 -10.69
C GLU A 48 16.19 3.24 -10.04
N LEU A 49 16.10 1.92 -10.17
CA LEU A 49 15.08 1.12 -9.49
C LEU A 49 15.26 1.20 -7.97
N VAL A 50 14.17 1.16 -7.21
CA VAL A 50 14.20 1.36 -5.76
C VAL A 50 14.31 0.05 -4.98
N ASP A 51 14.99 0.10 -3.84
CA ASP A 51 15.14 -1.02 -2.90
C ASP A 51 13.94 -1.15 -1.93
N PHE A 52 13.18 -0.07 -1.73
CA PHE A 52 12.03 -0.03 -0.82
C PHE A 52 10.92 0.90 -1.34
N VAL A 53 9.66 0.51 -1.13
CA VAL A 53 8.48 1.33 -1.44
C VAL A 53 7.55 1.42 -0.23
N SER A 54 7.03 2.61 0.04
CA SER A 54 5.82 2.78 0.87
C SER A 54 4.67 3.30 0.02
N ILE A 55 3.48 2.69 0.12
CA ILE A 55 2.27 3.17 -0.56
C ILE A 55 1.22 3.60 0.46
N ASP A 56 0.87 4.88 0.45
CA ASP A 56 -0.27 5.44 1.16
C ASP A 56 -1.04 6.35 0.19
N VAL A 57 -2.04 5.78 -0.50
CA VAL A 57 -2.83 6.48 -1.51
C VAL A 57 -4.30 6.53 -1.10
N ALA A 58 -5.05 7.47 -1.68
CA ALA A 58 -6.48 7.62 -1.45
C ALA A 58 -7.24 7.69 -2.79
N PHE A 59 -8.53 7.34 -2.77
CA PHE A 59 -9.41 7.36 -3.94
C PHE A 59 -8.98 6.47 -5.11
N ILE A 60 -8.10 5.50 -4.85
CA ILE A 60 -7.63 4.54 -5.83
C ILE A 60 -7.38 3.19 -5.15
N SER A 61 -7.68 2.11 -5.87
CA SER A 61 -7.36 0.75 -5.44
C SER A 61 -5.88 0.45 -5.65
N LEU A 62 -5.27 -0.26 -4.70
CA LEU A 62 -3.93 -0.83 -4.81
C LEU A 62 -3.81 -1.75 -6.05
N THR A 63 -4.91 -2.37 -6.49
CA THR A 63 -4.92 -3.17 -7.73
C THR A 63 -4.61 -2.37 -9.00
N LYS A 64 -4.64 -1.03 -8.95
CA LYS A 64 -4.24 -0.15 -10.05
C LYS A 64 -2.83 0.41 -9.90
N VAL A 65 -2.20 0.21 -8.74
CA VAL A 65 -0.94 0.84 -8.38
C VAL A 65 0.20 -0.18 -8.27
N LEU A 66 -0.09 -1.40 -7.80
CA LEU A 66 0.95 -2.39 -7.51
C LEU A 66 1.75 -2.83 -8.75
N GLU A 67 1.11 -3.00 -9.91
CA GLU A 67 1.82 -3.39 -11.14
C GLU A 67 2.78 -2.29 -11.64
N PRO A 68 2.36 -1.02 -11.82
CA PRO A 68 3.29 0.07 -12.13
C PRO A 68 4.41 0.20 -11.10
N VAL A 69 4.11 0.08 -9.81
CA VAL A 69 5.12 0.18 -8.75
C VAL A 69 6.11 -0.97 -8.83
N LYS A 70 5.66 -2.21 -9.10
CA LYS A 70 6.55 -3.37 -9.25
C LYS A 70 7.61 -3.13 -10.34
N ALA A 71 7.24 -2.45 -11.43
CA ALA A 71 8.17 -2.11 -12.51
C ALA A 71 9.28 -1.12 -12.08
N LEU A 72 9.08 -0.38 -10.98
CA LEU A 72 10.05 0.58 -10.43
C LEU A 72 10.95 -0.03 -9.35
N MET A 73 10.72 -1.29 -8.98
CA MET A 73 11.40 -1.98 -7.88
C MET A 73 12.54 -2.86 -8.39
N LYS A 74 13.65 -2.89 -7.64
CA LYS A 74 14.69 -3.92 -7.82
C LYS A 74 14.12 -5.31 -7.50
N GLU A 75 14.81 -6.34 -7.96
CA GLU A 75 14.57 -7.70 -7.46
C GLU A 75 14.90 -7.75 -5.96
N ASN A 76 14.08 -8.47 -5.18
CA ASN A 76 14.13 -8.54 -3.71
C ASN A 76 13.86 -7.19 -3.00
N ALA A 77 13.45 -6.14 -3.72
CA ALA A 77 13.02 -4.91 -3.09
C ALA A 77 11.75 -5.13 -2.27
N GLN A 78 11.64 -4.39 -1.17
CA GLN A 78 10.55 -4.55 -0.22
C GLN A 78 9.50 -3.45 -0.39
N ILE A 79 8.27 -3.77 -0.02
CA ILE A 79 7.14 -2.84 -0.12
C ILE A 79 6.24 -2.97 1.09
N VAL A 80 5.85 -1.83 1.66
CA VAL A 80 4.76 -1.74 2.64
C VAL A 80 3.66 -0.87 2.04
N CYS A 81 2.46 -1.42 1.87
CA CYS A 81 1.31 -0.67 1.38
C CYS A 81 0.17 -0.64 2.41
N LEU A 82 -0.54 0.49 2.44
CA LEU A 82 -1.70 0.70 3.28
C LEU A 82 -2.97 0.30 2.51
N ILE A 83 -3.61 -0.78 2.94
CA ILE A 83 -4.91 -1.24 2.45
C ILE A 83 -6.00 -0.43 3.15
N LYS A 84 -6.81 0.26 2.36
CA LYS A 84 -7.89 1.12 2.83
C LYS A 84 -9.25 0.59 2.35
N PRO A 85 -9.99 -0.18 3.17
CA PRO A 85 -11.25 -0.81 2.76
C PRO A 85 -12.20 0.12 2.02
N GLN A 86 -12.30 1.39 2.41
CA GLN A 86 -13.16 2.40 1.79
C GLN A 86 -12.82 2.75 0.33
N PHE A 87 -11.61 2.43 -0.14
CA PHE A 87 -11.19 2.65 -1.54
C PHE A 87 -11.08 1.37 -2.36
N GLU A 88 -11.20 0.22 -1.71
CA GLU A 88 -11.10 -1.11 -2.32
C GLU A 88 -12.46 -1.81 -2.45
N ALA A 89 -13.34 -1.62 -1.47
CA ALA A 89 -14.65 -2.25 -1.42
C ALA A 89 -15.60 -1.74 -2.52
N GLY A 90 -16.58 -2.58 -2.89
CA GLY A 90 -17.64 -2.18 -3.81
C GLY A 90 -18.45 -1.00 -3.27
N ARG A 91 -19.01 -0.16 -4.16
CA ARG A 91 -19.73 1.08 -3.77
C ARG A 91 -20.90 0.80 -2.83
N GLU A 92 -21.52 -0.36 -2.95
CA GLU A 92 -22.62 -0.86 -2.14
C GLU A 92 -22.20 -1.33 -0.74
N GLN A 93 -20.92 -1.67 -0.55
CA GLN A 93 -20.35 -2.10 0.73
C GLN A 93 -19.81 -0.92 1.56
N VAL A 94 -19.69 0.25 0.96
CA VAL A 94 -19.25 1.48 1.62
C VAL A 94 -20.46 2.17 2.27
N GLY A 95 -20.45 2.23 3.60
CA GLY A 95 -21.55 2.79 4.38
C GLY A 95 -21.63 4.32 4.36
N LYS A 96 -22.54 4.85 5.20
CA LYS A 96 -22.67 6.31 5.39
C LYS A 96 -21.33 6.93 5.77
N LYS A 97 -21.07 8.13 5.23
CA LYS A 97 -19.82 8.89 5.41
C LYS A 97 -18.56 8.18 4.85
N GLY A 98 -18.70 7.18 3.98
CA GLY A 98 -17.54 6.52 3.39
C GLY A 98 -16.83 5.57 4.35
N VAL A 99 -17.54 5.01 5.33
CA VAL A 99 -16.97 4.10 6.32
C VAL A 99 -17.38 2.67 6.02
N VAL A 100 -16.40 1.76 5.97
CA VAL A 100 -16.63 0.32 5.94
C VAL A 100 -16.63 -0.18 7.38
N ARG A 101 -17.72 -0.84 7.80
CA ARG A 101 -17.94 -1.26 9.19
C ARG A 101 -17.99 -2.77 9.38
N GLU A 102 -18.38 -3.48 8.33
CA GLU A 102 -18.58 -4.92 8.38
C GLU A 102 -17.22 -5.63 8.32
N PRO A 103 -16.81 -6.38 9.36
CA PRO A 103 -15.52 -7.09 9.39
C PRO A 103 -15.32 -7.98 8.16
N ARG A 104 -16.38 -8.65 7.73
CA ARG A 104 -16.40 -9.50 6.54
C ARG A 104 -15.95 -8.76 5.26
N VAL A 105 -16.29 -7.47 5.12
CA VAL A 105 -15.86 -6.67 3.96
C VAL A 105 -14.36 -6.35 4.04
N HIS A 106 -13.83 -6.16 5.25
CA HIS A 106 -12.40 -5.94 5.45
C HIS A 106 -11.62 -7.20 5.08
N GLU A 107 -12.09 -8.37 5.52
CA GLU A 107 -11.53 -9.66 5.12
C GLU A 107 -11.52 -9.83 3.60
N GLU A 108 -12.66 -9.58 2.93
CA GLU A 108 -12.78 -9.67 1.47
C GLU A 108 -11.79 -8.75 0.75
N VAL A 109 -11.68 -7.49 1.19
CA VAL A 109 -10.77 -6.50 0.61
C VAL A 109 -9.32 -6.95 0.77
N ILE A 110 -8.92 -7.34 1.98
CA ILE A 110 -7.55 -7.76 2.26
C ILE A 110 -7.19 -8.96 1.38
N GLN A 111 -8.04 -9.98 1.36
CA GLN A 111 -7.81 -11.18 0.55
C GLN A 111 -7.75 -10.85 -0.95
N MET A 112 -8.58 -9.93 -1.44
CA MET A 112 -8.55 -9.48 -2.83
C MET A 112 -7.22 -8.79 -3.18
N VAL A 113 -6.73 -7.88 -2.34
CA VAL A 113 -5.44 -7.20 -2.55
C VAL A 113 -4.28 -8.18 -2.46
N MET A 114 -4.28 -9.09 -1.48
CA MET A 114 -3.26 -10.13 -1.33
C MET A 114 -3.21 -11.05 -2.56
N ASN A 115 -4.35 -11.55 -3.04
CA ASN A 115 -4.41 -12.38 -4.24
C ASN A 115 -3.92 -11.64 -5.48
N TYR A 116 -4.27 -10.36 -5.64
CA TYR A 116 -3.75 -9.58 -6.75
C TYR A 116 -2.23 -9.39 -6.66
N ALA A 117 -1.68 -9.09 -5.48
CA ALA A 117 -0.23 -9.00 -5.30
C ALA A 117 0.49 -10.32 -5.62
N LEU A 118 -0.04 -11.45 -5.15
CA LEU A 118 0.50 -12.78 -5.48
C LEU A 118 0.43 -13.07 -6.98
N SER A 119 -0.64 -12.62 -7.66
CA SER A 119 -0.75 -12.77 -9.12
C SER A 119 0.31 -12.00 -9.91
N LEU A 120 0.88 -10.94 -9.30
CA LEU A 120 2.01 -10.17 -9.85
C LEU A 120 3.37 -10.76 -9.43
N GLY A 121 3.40 -11.92 -8.75
CA GLY A 121 4.63 -12.55 -8.29
C GLY A 121 5.31 -11.85 -7.11
N PHE A 122 4.56 -11.08 -6.31
CA PHE A 122 5.06 -10.64 -5.00
C PHE A 122 5.05 -11.80 -4.00
N HIS A 123 5.98 -11.76 -3.04
CA HIS A 123 5.94 -12.61 -1.86
C HIS A 123 5.39 -11.84 -0.67
N ILE A 124 4.33 -12.36 -0.01
CA ILE A 124 3.76 -11.73 1.18
C ILE A 124 4.59 -12.12 2.41
N LEU A 125 5.16 -11.12 3.07
CA LEU A 125 6.01 -11.27 4.25
C LEU A 125 5.23 -11.04 5.56
N GLY A 126 4.18 -10.22 5.54
CA GLY A 126 3.37 -9.97 6.72
C GLY A 126 2.15 -9.10 6.45
N ILE A 127 1.21 -9.13 7.38
CA ILE A 127 0.04 -8.26 7.40
C ILE A 127 -0.27 -7.83 8.83
N ASP A 128 -0.66 -6.59 9.01
CA ASP A 128 -1.08 -6.03 10.30
C ASP A 128 -2.13 -4.92 10.09
N HIS A 129 -2.65 -4.35 11.17
CA HIS A 129 -3.52 -3.19 11.15
C HIS A 129 -2.70 -1.91 11.37
N SER A 130 -3.17 -0.80 10.81
CA SER A 130 -2.60 0.51 11.07
C SER A 130 -2.81 0.87 12.55
N PRO A 131 -1.80 1.44 13.24
CA PRO A 131 -1.95 1.87 14.63
C PRO A 131 -2.87 3.09 14.79
N ILE A 132 -3.25 3.72 13.68
CA ILE A 132 -4.17 4.86 13.64
C ILE A 132 -5.32 4.58 12.67
N ARG A 133 -6.49 5.12 13.00
CA ARG A 133 -7.65 5.11 12.10
C ARG A 133 -7.51 6.15 11.01
N GLY A 134 -7.97 5.79 9.82
CA GLY A 134 -8.10 6.70 8.69
C GLY A 134 -9.27 7.68 8.86
N PRO A 135 -9.53 8.49 7.82
CA PRO A 135 -10.62 9.46 7.82
C PRO A 135 -11.97 8.81 8.17
N GLU A 136 -12.80 9.55 8.92
CA GLU A 136 -14.12 9.11 9.40
C GLU A 136 -14.10 7.84 10.28
N GLY A 137 -12.91 7.41 10.74
CA GLY A 137 -12.73 6.27 11.64
C GLY A 137 -12.55 4.92 10.93
N ASN A 138 -12.24 4.91 9.63
CA ASN A 138 -11.95 3.67 8.90
C ASN A 138 -10.73 2.95 9.52
N ILE A 139 -10.85 1.64 9.70
CA ILE A 139 -9.72 0.77 10.03
C ILE A 139 -8.96 0.51 8.73
N GLU A 140 -7.65 0.67 8.76
CA GLU A 140 -6.74 0.49 7.62
C GLU A 140 -5.70 -0.57 7.99
N TYR A 141 -5.13 -1.25 6.99
CA TYR A 141 -4.23 -2.40 7.20
C TYR A 141 -2.91 -2.21 6.48
N LEU A 142 -1.83 -2.72 7.06
CA LEU A 142 -0.49 -2.72 6.48
C LEU A 142 -0.22 -4.08 5.85
N LEU A 143 0.17 -4.08 4.58
CA LEU A 143 0.62 -5.29 3.87
C LEU A 143 2.10 -5.13 3.52
N TYR A 144 2.91 -6.07 4.00
CA TYR A 144 4.36 -6.11 3.79
C TYR A 144 4.71 -7.24 2.83
N MET A 145 5.43 -6.90 1.75
CA MET A 145 5.75 -7.83 0.67
C MET A 145 7.16 -7.58 0.11
N GLU A 146 7.60 -8.51 -0.73
CA GLU A 146 8.88 -8.49 -1.42
C GLU A 146 8.72 -8.81 -2.91
N ASN A 147 9.48 -8.12 -3.75
CA ASN A 147 9.52 -8.34 -5.18
C ASN A 147 10.43 -9.54 -5.53
N ASP A 148 9.91 -10.75 -5.30
CA ASP A 148 10.65 -12.02 -5.45
C ASP A 148 10.29 -12.79 -6.74
N ASN A 149 9.57 -12.15 -7.67
CA ASN A 149 9.15 -12.72 -8.97
C ASN A 149 8.68 -14.19 -8.90
N ARG A 150 7.93 -14.54 -7.85
CA ARG A 150 7.47 -15.91 -7.64
C ARG A 150 6.43 -16.29 -8.66
N GLU A 151 6.31 -17.59 -8.89
CA GLU A 151 5.18 -18.15 -9.61
C GLU A 151 3.86 -17.67 -8.98
N PRO A 152 2.91 -17.17 -9.80
CA PRO A 152 1.62 -16.71 -9.31
C PRO A 152 0.89 -17.78 -8.51
N VAL A 153 0.47 -17.44 -7.30
CA VAL A 153 -0.34 -18.27 -6.43
C VAL A 153 -1.54 -17.50 -5.89
N THR A 154 -2.40 -18.20 -5.14
CA THR A 154 -3.48 -17.56 -4.37
C THR A 154 -3.20 -17.77 -2.89
N ILE A 155 -3.84 -16.97 -2.05
CA ILE A 155 -3.71 -17.11 -0.59
C ILE A 155 -4.14 -18.52 -0.15
N ASP A 156 -3.38 -19.11 0.76
CA ASP A 156 -3.72 -20.40 1.37
C ASP A 156 -4.69 -20.25 2.56
N GLU A 157 -5.18 -21.37 3.09
CA GLU A 157 -6.10 -21.37 4.24
C GLU A 157 -5.48 -20.78 5.50
N LYS A 158 -4.15 -20.91 5.68
CA LYS A 158 -3.46 -20.33 6.84
C LYS A 158 -3.45 -18.81 6.75
N GLN A 159 -3.21 -18.26 5.56
CA GLN A 159 -3.27 -16.82 5.29
C GLN A 159 -4.68 -16.29 5.44
N LYS A 160 -5.71 -17.03 4.99
CA LYS A 160 -7.12 -16.63 5.21
C LYS A 160 -7.47 -16.54 6.69
N GLU A 161 -7.07 -17.53 7.50
CA GLU A 161 -7.34 -17.50 8.94
C GLU A 161 -6.57 -16.35 9.61
N ALA A 162 -5.30 -16.11 9.23
CA ALA A 162 -4.54 -14.97 9.75
C ALA A 162 -5.20 -13.61 9.43
N VAL A 163 -5.79 -13.46 8.24
CA VAL A 163 -6.57 -12.25 7.88
C VAL A 163 -7.78 -12.10 8.78
N LYS A 164 -8.51 -13.19 9.02
CA LYS A 164 -9.72 -13.18 9.86
C LYS A 164 -9.38 -12.84 11.32
N GLU A 165 -8.33 -13.45 11.87
CA GLU A 165 -7.83 -13.14 13.22
C GLU A 165 -7.39 -11.67 13.33
N LEU A 166 -6.65 -11.17 12.34
CA LEU A 166 -6.22 -9.77 12.28
C LEU A 166 -7.43 -8.81 12.24
N VAL A 167 -8.41 -9.08 11.38
CA VAL A 167 -9.59 -8.23 11.25
C VAL A 167 -10.38 -8.24 12.57
N ALA A 168 -10.60 -9.41 13.18
CA ALA A 168 -11.28 -9.51 14.46
C ALA A 168 -10.56 -8.70 15.55
N HIS A 169 -9.23 -8.82 15.63
CA HIS A 169 -8.42 -8.07 16.58
C HIS A 169 -8.48 -6.56 16.34
N ALA A 170 -8.34 -6.11 15.09
CA ALA A 170 -8.38 -4.70 14.74
C ALA A 170 -9.72 -4.05 15.11
N HIS A 171 -10.84 -4.77 14.95
CA HIS A 171 -12.17 -4.30 15.35
C HIS A 171 -12.39 -4.28 16.88
N GLU A 172 -11.62 -5.05 17.63
CA GLU A 172 -11.66 -5.05 19.10
C GLU A 172 -10.88 -3.86 19.68
N VAL A 173 -9.71 -3.56 19.13
CA VAL A 173 -8.77 -2.59 19.71
C VAL A 173 -8.88 -1.18 19.17
N LEU A 174 -9.49 -0.99 17.99
CA LEU A 174 -9.77 0.31 17.40
C LEU A 174 -11.25 0.62 17.54
#